data_AF-A0A067FJ60-F1
#
_entry.id   AF-A0A067FJ60-F1
#
_cell.length_a   1.000
_cell.length_b   1.000
_cell.length_c   1.000
_cell.angle_alpha   90.00
_cell.angle_beta   90.00
_cell.angle_gamma   90.00
#
_symmetry.space_group_name_H-M   'P 1'
#
loop_
_entity.id
_entity.type
_entity.pdbx_description
1 polymer ?
#
loop_
_entity_poly.entity_id
_entity_poly.type
_entity_poly.pdbx_seq_one_letter_code
_entity_poly.pdbx_strand_id
1 'polypeptide(L)'
;QRVYVPPGNNKREEAEEAKAVELEVYNQGMWKTELCNKWQETGSCPYGDYCQFAHDFTELRPVIRHPKYKTEVCRMVLSGGICPYGHRCHFRHSLTEQERIPVPR
;
A
#
# COMPACT_ATOMS: atom_id res chain seq x y z
N GLN A 1 4.79 -39.02 -42.18
CA GLN A 1 3.99 -37.83 -41.83
C GLN A 1 4.55 -37.21 -40.55
N ARG A 2 5.20 -36.04 -40.60
CA ARG A 2 5.51 -35.29 -39.36
C ARG A 2 4.30 -34.40 -39.07
N VAL A 3 3.62 -34.63 -37.96
CA VAL A 3 2.48 -33.82 -37.53
C VAL A 3 3.05 -32.61 -36.79
N TYR A 4 2.84 -31.42 -37.34
CA TYR A 4 3.15 -30.18 -36.64
C TYR A 4 2.02 -29.88 -35.65
N VAL A 5 2.35 -29.81 -34.36
CA VAL A 5 1.42 -29.36 -33.32
C VAL A 5 1.67 -27.85 -33.12
N PRO A 6 0.65 -26.99 -33.32
CA PRO A 6 0.81 -25.57 -33.08
C PRO A 6 0.91 -25.27 -31.58
N PRO A 7 1.64 -24.22 -31.17
CA PRO A 7 1.72 -23.83 -29.77
C PRO A 7 0.35 -23.34 -29.30
N GLY A 8 -0.13 -23.89 -28.18
CA GLY A 8 -1.39 -23.52 -27.56
C GLY A 8 -1.38 -22.06 -27.08
N ASN A 9 -2.44 -21.33 -27.41
CA ASN A 9 -2.69 -19.96 -26.96
C ASN A 9 -3.09 -19.95 -25.46
N ASN A 10 -2.12 -19.77 -24.56
CA ASN A 10 -2.38 -19.69 -23.11
C ASN A 10 -2.43 -18.24 -22.59
N LYS A 11 -2.94 -17.29 -23.40
CA LYS A 11 -3.06 -15.86 -23.02
C LYS A 11 -3.87 -15.62 -21.73
N ARG A 12 -4.78 -16.53 -21.37
CA ARG A 12 -5.58 -16.44 -20.14
C ARG A 12 -4.78 -16.87 -18.91
N GLU A 13 -4.00 -17.94 -19.03
CA GLU A 13 -3.13 -18.43 -17.96
C GLU A 13 -1.98 -17.45 -17.71
N GLU A 14 -1.37 -16.88 -18.76
CA GLU A 14 -0.35 -15.83 -18.64
C GLU A 14 -0.87 -14.57 -17.93
N ALA A 15 -2.12 -14.17 -18.18
CA ALA A 15 -2.75 -13.03 -17.51
C ALA A 15 -3.11 -13.33 -16.05
N GLU A 16 -3.47 -14.57 -15.73
CA GLU A 16 -3.77 -15.03 -14.38
C GLU A 16 -2.49 -15.17 -13.54
N GLU A 17 -1.43 -15.69 -14.14
CA GLU A 17 -0.10 -15.81 -13.55
C GLU A 17 0.54 -14.43 -13.34
N ALA A 18 0.42 -13.51 -14.31
CA ALA A 18 0.85 -12.12 -14.13
C ALA A 18 0.10 -11.42 -12.98
N LYS A 19 -1.20 -11.69 -12.82
CA LYS A 19 -2.02 -11.15 -11.73
C LYS A 19 -1.67 -11.78 -10.37
N ALA A 20 -1.32 -13.06 -10.34
CA ALA A 20 -0.86 -13.75 -9.15
C ALA A 20 0.52 -13.23 -8.70
N VAL A 21 1.46 -13.10 -9.63
CA VAL A 21 2.78 -12.50 -9.39
C VAL A 21 2.65 -11.05 -8.91
N GLU A 22 1.74 -10.27 -9.50
CA GLU A 22 1.43 -8.91 -9.04
C GLU A 22 0.88 -8.89 -7.60
N LEU A 23 -0.02 -9.81 -7.22
CA LEU A 23 -0.58 -9.88 -5.87
C LEU A 23 0.47 -10.29 -4.82
N GLU A 24 1.38 -11.21 -5.16
CA GLU A 24 2.49 -11.62 -4.28
C GLU A 24 3.47 -10.47 -4.01
N VAL A 25 3.74 -9.63 -5.01
CA VAL A 25 4.59 -8.44 -4.85
C VAL A 25 4.02 -7.46 -3.82
N TYR A 26 2.69 -7.37 -3.63
CA TYR A 26 2.11 -6.47 -2.63
C TYR A 26 2.03 -7.06 -1.21
N ASN A 27 2.39 -8.34 -1.03
CA ASN A 27 2.36 -9.04 0.26
C ASN A 27 3.71 -9.06 1.00
N GLN A 28 4.51 -8.00 0.83
CA GLN A 28 5.89 -7.87 1.35
C GLN A 28 6.00 -7.86 2.89
N GLY A 29 4.87 -7.80 3.59
CA GLY A 29 4.80 -7.67 5.04
C GLY A 29 5.05 -6.24 5.53
N MET A 30 5.13 -6.09 6.85
CA MET A 30 5.29 -4.80 7.54
C MET A 30 6.61 -4.69 8.33
N TRP A 31 7.55 -5.59 8.06
CA TRP A 31 8.84 -5.58 8.76
C TRP A 31 9.68 -4.39 8.28
N LYS A 32 10.03 -3.52 9.23
CA LYS A 32 10.86 -2.33 9.04
C LYS A 32 10.32 -1.36 7.99
N THR A 33 9.00 -1.33 7.80
CA THR A 33 8.35 -0.46 6.79
C THR A 33 7.99 0.93 7.31
N GLU A 34 8.08 1.14 8.63
CA GLU A 34 7.83 2.42 9.30
C GLU A 34 8.94 2.68 10.33
N LEU A 35 9.23 3.95 10.63
CA LEU A 35 10.23 4.34 11.61
C LEU A 35 9.74 4.10 13.04
N CYS A 36 10.66 3.73 13.93
CA CYS A 36 10.38 3.46 15.34
C CYS A 36 10.29 4.75 16.13
N ASN A 37 9.09 5.12 16.57
CA ASN A 37 8.88 6.34 17.34
C ASN A 37 9.72 6.39 18.63
N LYS A 38 9.81 5.28 19.38
CA LYS A 38 10.58 5.23 20.63
C LYS A 38 12.06 5.51 20.39
N TRP A 39 12.62 4.93 19.33
CA TRP A 39 14.01 5.17 18.96
C TRP A 39 14.21 6.62 18.52
N GLN A 40 13.31 7.20 17.72
CA GLN A 40 13.40 8.60 17.31
C GLN A 40 13.30 9.59 18.49
N GLU A 41 12.45 9.30 19.46
CA GLU A 41 12.22 10.18 20.61
C GLU A 41 13.32 10.09 21.66
N THR A 42 13.83 8.88 21.92
CA THR A 42 14.70 8.61 23.08
C THR A 42 16.11 8.14 22.71
N GLY A 43 16.36 7.80 21.44
CA GLY A 43 17.59 7.15 21.00
C GLY A 43 17.72 5.69 21.44
N SER A 44 16.69 5.11 22.06
CA SER A 44 16.69 3.73 22.55
C SER A 44 15.35 3.05 22.32
N CYS A 45 15.37 1.74 22.09
CA CYS A 45 14.18 0.93 21.89
C CYS A 45 14.26 -0.34 22.74
N PRO A 46 13.24 -0.65 23.56
CA PRO A 46 13.26 -1.84 24.43
C PRO A 46 13.26 -3.15 23.65
N TYR A 47 12.90 -3.12 22.36
CA TYR A 47 12.88 -4.28 21.49
C TYR A 47 14.22 -4.57 20.81
N GLY A 48 15.20 -3.67 20.93
CA GLY A 48 16.51 -3.80 20.28
C GLY A 48 16.38 -4.15 18.80
N ASP A 49 17.22 -5.08 18.33
CA ASP A 49 17.28 -5.49 16.93
C ASP A 49 16.02 -6.23 16.45
N TYR A 50 15.20 -6.74 17.38
CA TYR A 50 13.93 -7.40 17.09
C TYR A 50 12.76 -6.42 16.93
N CYS A 51 13.02 -5.11 16.99
CA CYS A 51 11.99 -4.12 16.71
C CYS A 51 11.45 -4.29 15.28
N GLN A 52 10.12 -4.44 15.15
CA GLN A 52 9.46 -4.51 13.84
C GLN A 52 9.56 -3.19 13.04
N PHE A 53 9.91 -2.09 13.71
CA PHE A 53 10.06 -0.77 13.11
C PHE A 53 11.54 -0.43 12.89
N ALA A 54 11.82 0.41 11.89
CA ALA A 54 13.17 0.83 11.54
C ALA A 54 13.69 1.87 12.53
N HIS A 55 14.89 1.66 13.08
CA HIS A 55 15.52 2.63 13.98
C HIS A 55 16.12 3.83 13.24
N ASP A 56 16.50 3.65 11.97
CA ASP A 56 16.98 4.71 11.09
C ASP A 56 16.49 4.46 9.66
N PHE A 57 16.69 5.43 8.76
CA PHE A 57 16.43 5.30 7.33
C PHE A 57 17.23 4.17 6.69
N THR A 58 18.38 3.79 7.27
CA THR A 58 19.18 2.65 6.79
C THR A 58 18.46 1.31 6.97
N GLU A 59 17.61 1.18 7.99
CA GLU A 59 16.81 -0.03 8.21
C GLU A 59 15.44 0.03 7.52
N LEU A 60 15.02 1.22 7.09
CA LEU A 60 13.68 1.46 6.54
C LEU A 60 13.53 0.82 5.16
N ARG A 61 12.58 -0.11 5.07
CA ARG A 61 12.25 -0.81 3.83
C ARG A 61 11.18 -0.08 3.04
N PRO A 62 11.29 0.00 1.71
CA PRO A 62 10.24 0.55 0.87
C PRO A 62 9.00 -0.33 0.95
N VAL A 63 7.83 0.30 0.92
CA VAL A 63 6.54 -0.40 0.86
C VAL A 63 6.02 -0.33 -0.56
N ILE A 64 5.99 -1.47 -1.25
CA ILE A 64 5.26 -1.54 -2.52
C ILE A 64 3.76 -1.64 -2.20
N ARG A 65 3.01 -0.64 -2.66
CA ARG A 65 1.58 -0.52 -2.44
C ARG A 65 0.85 -0.96 -3.70
N HIS A 66 -0.35 -1.52 -3.52
CA HIS A 66 -1.23 -1.81 -4.65
C HIS A 66 -1.50 -0.55 -5.48
N PRO A 67 -1.68 -0.63 -6.82
CA PRO A 67 -1.83 0.54 -7.69
C PRO A 67 -3.06 1.40 -7.37
N LYS A 68 -4.06 0.81 -6.70
CA LYS A 68 -5.26 1.52 -6.19
C LYS A 68 -5.06 2.20 -4.84
N TYR A 69 -3.86 2.18 -4.27
CA TYR A 69 -3.59 2.85 -3.00
C TYR A 69 -3.73 4.36 -3.16
N LYS A 70 -4.59 4.98 -2.34
CA LYS A 70 -4.86 6.43 -2.36
C LYS A 70 -5.25 6.96 -3.74
N THR A 71 -5.95 6.17 -4.56
CA THR A 71 -6.54 6.66 -5.82
C THR A 71 -7.90 7.32 -5.58
N GLU A 72 -8.73 6.71 -4.73
CA GLU A 72 -10.05 7.21 -4.37
C GLU A 72 -10.03 8.02 -3.05
N VAL A 73 -10.99 8.94 -2.91
CA VAL A 73 -11.17 9.73 -1.69
C VAL A 73 -11.79 8.88 -0.58
N CYS A 74 -11.33 9.10 0.65
CA CYS A 74 -11.94 8.49 1.83
C CYS A 74 -13.37 8.99 1.98
N ARG A 75 -14.35 8.08 1.98
CA ARG A 75 -15.77 8.43 2.15
C ARG A 75 -16.03 9.25 3.40
N MET A 76 -15.34 8.94 4.51
CA MET A 76 -15.51 9.68 5.76
C MET A 76 -15.09 11.15 5.62
N VAL A 77 -13.94 11.38 4.97
CA VAL A 77 -13.46 12.75 4.70
C VAL A 77 -14.35 13.45 3.70
N LEU A 78 -14.83 12.74 2.67
CA LEU A 78 -15.78 13.28 1.69
C LEU A 78 -17.10 13.71 2.33
N SER A 79 -17.57 12.99 3.35
CA SER A 79 -18.74 13.36 4.16
C SER A 79 -18.45 14.46 5.21
N GLY A 80 -17.23 15.01 5.25
CA GLY A 80 -16.82 16.05 6.20
C GLY A 80 -16.47 15.54 7.61
N GLY A 81 -16.34 14.22 7.79
CA GLY A 81 -15.99 13.60 9.06
C GLY A 81 -14.48 13.35 9.24
N ILE A 82 -14.08 13.09 10.49
CA ILE A 82 -12.71 12.67 10.82
C ILE A 82 -12.58 11.16 10.57
N CYS A 83 -11.60 10.77 9.75
CA CYS A 83 -11.32 9.37 9.51
C CYS A 83 -10.50 8.76 10.67
N PRO A 84 -10.98 7.70 11.34
CA PRO A 84 -10.28 7.07 12.48
C PRO A 84 -8.95 6.41 12.08
N TYR A 85 -8.78 6.09 10.80
CA TYR A 85 -7.55 5.50 10.28
C TYR A 85 -6.45 6.55 10.04
N GLY A 86 -6.76 7.84 10.07
CA GLY A 86 -5.78 8.92 9.91
C GLY A 86 -4.87 8.74 8.69
N HIS A 87 -3.57 8.94 8.87
CA HIS A 87 -2.57 8.80 7.79
C HIS A 87 -2.40 7.36 7.28
N ARG A 88 -2.85 6.36 8.04
CA ARG A 88 -2.86 4.93 7.66
C ARG A 88 -4.05 4.57 6.76
N CYS A 89 -4.99 5.49 6.53
CA CYS A 89 -6.08 5.24 5.59
C CYS A 89 -5.53 4.93 4.19
N HIS A 90 -6.07 3.90 3.55
CA HIS A 90 -5.73 3.51 2.17
C HIS A 90 -6.37 4.43 1.11
N PHE A 91 -7.25 5.33 1.52
CA PHE A 91 -7.92 6.31 0.67
C PHE A 91 -7.35 7.73 0.90
N ARG A 92 -7.55 8.63 -0.05
CA ARG A 92 -7.08 10.02 0.03
C ARG A 92 -7.87 10.81 1.08
N HIS A 93 -7.17 11.60 1.88
CA HIS A 93 -7.77 12.61 2.78
C HIS A 93 -7.63 14.04 2.23
N SER A 94 -7.10 14.20 1.02
CA SER A 94 -7.01 15.48 0.31
C SER A 94 -8.17 15.56 -0.69
N LEU A 95 -9.08 16.52 -0.48
CA LEU A 95 -10.20 16.81 -1.38
C LEU A 95 -9.77 17.84 -2.43
N THR A 96 -10.07 17.55 -3.71
CA THR A 96 -9.97 18.55 -4.79
C THR A 96 -11.11 19.57 -4.69
N GLU A 97 -11.01 20.68 -5.41
CA GLU A 97 -12.06 21.71 -5.43
C GLU A 97 -13.41 21.17 -5.93
N GLN A 98 -13.39 20.21 -6.87
CA GLN A 98 -14.58 19.56 -7.40
C GLN A 98 -15.25 18.61 -6.40
N GLU A 99 -14.47 18.04 -5.49
CA GLU A 99 -14.94 17.10 -4.45
C GLU A 99 -15.44 17.83 -3.18
N ARG A 100 -15.12 19.12 -3.04
CA ARG A 100 -15.65 20.00 -1.98
C ARG A 100 -17.06 20.42 -2.34
N ILE A 101 -18.06 19.59 -2.05
CA ILE A 101 -19.47 19.97 -2.18
C ILE A 101 -19.68 21.24 -1.33
N PRO A 102 -20.00 22.40 -1.92
CA PRO A 102 -20.29 23.58 -1.12
C PRO A 102 -21.60 23.32 -0.38
N VAL A 103 -21.54 23.38 0.95
CA VAL A 103 -22.74 23.30 1.78
C VAL A 103 -23.63 24.49 1.40
N PRO A 104 -24.88 24.28 0.94
CA PRO A 104 -25.79 25.39 0.77
C PRO A 104 -26.03 25.98 2.16
N ARG A 105 -25.78 27.28 2.26
CA ARG A 105 -25.86 28.07 3.50
C ARG A 105 -27.28 28.13 4.03
#